data_AF-A0A7V6PFX3-F1
#
_entry.id   AF-A0A7V6PFX3-F1
#
_cell.length_a   1.000
_cell.length_b   1.000
_cell.length_c   1.000
_cell.angle_alpha   90.00
_cell.angle_beta   90.00
_cell.angle_gamma   90.00
#
_symmetry.space_group_name_H-M   'P 1'
#
loop_
_entity.id
_entity.type
_entity.pdbx_description
1 polymer ?
#
loop_
_entity_poly.entity_id
_entity_poly.type
_entity_poly.pdbx_seq_one_letter_code
_entity_poly.pdbx_strand_id
1 'polypeptide(L)' 'MDTHTLNSFSATQPFDPAYDPVVSKTPGQGRDYAPTYWIGTAGSAPEDDGPIRGDVDADVVIVGSGYTGL' A
#
# COMPACT_ATOMS: atom_id res chain seq x y z
N MET A 1 0.74 -30.27 11.68
CA MET A 1 -0.54 -29.93 11.02
C MET A 1 -0.95 -28.63 11.67
N ASP A 2 -0.25 -27.56 11.30
CA ASP A 2 -0.25 -26.31 12.06
C ASP A 2 -0.83 -25.24 11.16
N THR A 3 -2.12 -25.00 11.37
CA THR A 3 -2.93 -23.98 10.72
C THR A 3 -2.48 -22.61 11.20
N HIS A 4 -1.42 -22.07 10.59
CA HIS A 4 -1.16 -20.64 10.63
C HIS A 4 -2.29 -19.94 9.86
N THR A 5 -3.18 -19.33 10.62
CA THR A 5 -4.26 -18.48 10.14
C THR A 5 -3.64 -17.36 9.29
N LEU A 6 -3.78 -17.45 7.97
CA LEU A 6 -3.44 -16.36 7.06
C LEU A 6 -4.45 -15.24 7.33
N ASN A 7 -4.06 -14.29 8.17
CA ASN A 7 -4.85 -13.08 8.34
C ASN A 7 -4.73 -12.27 7.04
N SER A 8 -5.69 -12.44 6.13
CA SER A 8 -5.82 -11.62 4.92
C SER A 8 -6.02 -10.17 5.30
N PHE A 9 -4.94 -9.41 5.36
CA PHE A 9 -4.99 -7.95 5.45
C PHE A 9 -5.07 -7.37 4.05
N SER A 10 -6.23 -7.49 3.42
CA SER A 10 -6.58 -6.67 2.25
C SER A 10 -7.94 -6.04 2.53
N ALA A 11 -7.93 -5.02 3.38
CA ALA A 11 -9.05 -4.10 3.48
C ALA A 11 -8.61 -2.82 2.76
N THR A 12 -8.83 -2.78 1.44
CA THR A 12 -8.75 -1.52 0.70
C THR A 12 -9.85 -0.59 1.22
N GLN A 13 -9.45 0.56 1.75
CA GLN A 13 -10.37 1.61 2.16
C GLN A 13 -10.66 2.50 0.95
N PRO A 14 -11.91 2.94 0.73
CA PRO A 14 -12.21 3.86 -0.35
C PRO A 14 -11.46 5.19 -0.18
N PHE A 15 -11.22 5.88 -1.30
CA PHE A 15 -10.63 7.22 -1.29
C PHE A 15 -11.47 8.17 -0.43
N ASP A 16 -10.78 8.95 0.41
CA ASP A 16 -11.38 9.92 1.32
C ASP A 16 -10.79 11.31 1.02
N PRO A 17 -11.55 12.22 0.38
CA PRO A 17 -11.06 13.55 0.06
C PRO A 17 -10.84 14.44 1.28
N ALA A 18 -11.33 14.05 2.47
CA ALA A 18 -11.12 14.77 3.72
C ALA A 18 -9.93 14.24 4.53
N TYR A 19 -9.23 13.20 4.04
CA TYR A 19 -8.05 12.69 4.71
C TYR A 19 -6.92 13.73 4.71
N ASP A 20 -6.44 14.06 5.92
CA ASP A 20 -5.31 14.93 6.14
C ASP A 20 -4.27 14.22 7.02
N PRO A 21 -3.06 13.92 6.51
CA PRO A 21 -2.02 13.20 7.24
C PRO A 21 -1.48 13.96 8.47
N VAL A 22 -1.69 15.28 8.56
CA VAL A 22 -1.20 16.09 9.68
C VAL A 22 -2.06 15.92 10.93
N VAL A 23 -3.36 15.68 10.75
CA VAL A 23 -4.33 15.58 11.85
C VAL A 23 -4.87 14.17 12.07
N SER A 24 -4.69 13.28 11.08
CA SER A 24 -5.19 11.91 11.14
C SER A 24 -4.43 11.07 12.16
N LYS A 25 -5.16 10.19 12.87
CA LYS A 25 -4.57 9.25 13.85
C LYS A 25 -3.70 8.17 13.21
N THR A 26 -3.88 7.92 11.92
CA THR A 26 -3.13 6.91 11.17
C THR A 26 -2.58 7.53 9.89
N PRO A 27 -1.49 6.99 9.33
CA PRO A 27 -0.95 7.43 8.03
C PRO A 27 -1.85 7.15 6.82
N GLY A 28 -3.09 6.69 6.99
CA GLY A 28 -4.00 6.40 5.87
C GLY A 28 -3.67 5.10 5.13
N GLN A 29 -3.35 4.04 5.86
CA GLN A 29 -2.96 2.74 5.29
C GLN A 29 -4.06 2.11 4.42
N GLY A 30 -3.68 1.61 3.23
CA GLY A 30 -4.55 0.82 2.36
C GLY A 30 -5.70 1.59 1.73
N ARG A 31 -5.60 2.91 1.60
CA ARG A 31 -6.63 3.74 0.95
C ARG A 31 -6.46 3.78 -0.57
N ASP A 32 -7.58 3.75 -1.29
CA ASP A 32 -7.60 3.96 -2.73
C ASP A 32 -7.06 5.34 -3.07
N TYR A 33 -6.37 5.42 -4.21
CA TYR A 33 -5.92 6.68 -4.77
C TYR A 33 -7.10 7.58 -5.15
N ALA A 34 -6.86 8.90 -5.15
CA ALA A 34 -7.81 9.85 -5.70
C ALA A 34 -8.16 9.50 -7.16
N PRO A 35 -9.43 9.66 -7.58
CA PRO A 35 -9.92 9.30 -8.92
C PRO A 35 -9.41 10.29 -9.99
N THR A 36 -8.10 10.32 -10.18
CA THR A 36 -7.39 11.19 -11.13
C THR A 36 -7.24 10.51 -12.48
N TYR A 37 -6.95 11.31 -13.52
CA TYR A 37 -6.62 10.80 -14.84
C TYR A 37 -5.54 9.71 -14.79
N TRP A 38 -4.47 9.94 -14.03
CA TRP A 38 -3.35 9.00 -13.92
C TRP A 38 -3.75 7.63 -13.39
N ILE A 39 -4.62 7.59 -12.38
CA ILE A 39 -5.17 6.33 -11.85
C ILE A 39 -6.10 5.68 -12.86
N GLY A 40 -6.95 6.46 -13.53
CA GLY A 40 -7.88 5.97 -14.56
C GLY A 40 -7.17 5.38 -15.79
N THR A 41 -5.93 5.77 -16.06
CA THR A 41 -5.15 5.30 -17.22
C THR A 41 -4.01 4.34 -16.87
N ALA A 42 -3.74 4.07 -15.59
CA ALA A 42 -2.61 3.24 -15.15
C ALA A 42 -2.77 1.74 -15.47
N GLY A 43 -3.98 1.31 -15.87
CA GLY A 43 -4.31 -0.11 -16.04
C GLY A 43 -4.58 -0.79 -14.70
N SER A 44 -4.53 -2.12 -14.69
CA SER A 44 -4.74 -2.91 -13.47
C SER A 44 -3.55 -2.77 -12.52
N ALA A 45 -3.82 -2.51 -11.24
CA ALA A 45 -2.79 -2.55 -10.21
C ALA A 45 -2.18 -3.96 -10.09
N PRO A 46 -0.87 -4.08 -9.81
CA PRO A 46 -0.27 -5.36 -9.44
C PRO A 46 -0.86 -5.88 -8.11
N GLU A 47 -0.66 -7.17 -7.85
CA GLU A 47 -1.05 -7.77 -6.56
C GLU A 47 -0.22 -7.19 -5.41
N ASP A 48 -0.81 -7.17 -4.21
CA ASP A 48 -0.14 -6.74 -2.98
C ASP A 48 0.64 -7.92 -2.37
N ASP A 49 1.96 -7.77 -2.25
CA ASP A 49 2.85 -8.77 -1.63
C ASP A 49 2.67 -8.87 -0.09
N GLY A 50 1.92 -7.94 0.48
CA GLY A 50 1.62 -7.86 1.90
C GLY A 50 2.71 -7.16 2.72
N PRO A 51 2.51 -7.06 4.04
CA PRO A 51 3.45 -6.36 4.90
C PRO A 51 4.75 -7.14 5.10
N ILE A 52 5.83 -6.40 5.40
CA ILE A 52 7.08 -6.98 5.90
C ILE A 52 6.80 -7.75 7.21
N ARG A 53 7.26 -9.00 7.30
CA ARG A 53 6.90 -9.91 8.42
C ARG A 53 7.93 -9.93 9.56
N GLY A 54 9.02 -9.20 9.41
CA GLY A 54 10.12 -9.14 10.36
C GLY A 54 11.29 -8.37 9.78
N ASP A 55 12.43 -8.43 10.45
CA ASP A 55 13.64 -7.75 10.03
C ASP A 55 14.18 -8.37 8.72
N VAL A 56 14.65 -7.52 7.82
CA VAL A 56 15.26 -7.91 6.55
C VAL A 56 16.55 -7.14 6.35
N ASP A 57 17.63 -7.87 6.11
CA ASP A 57 18.92 -7.29 5.72
C ASP A 57 18.97 -7.09 4.20
N ALA A 58 19.34 -5.89 3.78
CA ALA A 58 19.51 -5.54 2.38
C ALA A 58 20.62 -4.50 2.21
N ASP A 59 21.39 -4.60 1.14
CA ASP A 59 22.39 -3.57 0.79
C ASP A 59 21.72 -2.26 0.37
N VAL A 60 20.56 -2.36 -0.29
CA VAL A 60 19.77 -1.24 -0.79
C VAL A 60 18.28 -1.53 -0.61
N VAL A 61 17.53 -0.55 -0.10
CA VAL A 61 16.07 -0.57 0.02
C VAL A 61 15.48 0.57 -0.81
N ILE A 62 14.48 0.26 -1.63
CA ILE A 62 13.77 1.23 -2.46
C ILE A 62 12.37 1.44 -1.89
N VAL A 63 12.02 2.69 -1.57
CA VAL A 63 10.69 3.06 -1.07
C VAL A 63 9.94 3.80 -2.17
N GLY A 64 8.97 3.11 -2.77
CA GLY A 64 8.16 3.60 -3.88
C GLY A 64 8.57 3.00 -5.23
N SER A 65 7.58 2.61 -6.03
CA SER A 65 7.75 1.91 -7.33
C SER A 65 7.52 2.82 -8.54
N GLY A 66 7.75 4.12 -8.39
CA GLY A 66 7.67 5.09 -9.48
C GLY A 66 8.92 5.06 -10.38
N TYR A 67 8.90 5.85 -11.46
CA TYR A 67 10.03 5.98 -12.39
C TYR A 67 11.38 6.27 -11.70
N THR A 68 11.40 7.09 -10.65
CA THR A 68 12.63 7.45 -9.92
C THR A 68 13.20 6.31 -9.08
N GLY A 69 12.38 5.30 -8.76
CA GLY A 69 12.81 4.13 -8.00
C GLY A 69 13.35 2.99 -8.88
N LEU A 70 13.30 3.15 -10.20
CA LEU A 70 13.88 2.23 -11.17
C LEU A 70 15.32 2.65 -11.50
#